data_AF-A0A8X6X3W5-F1
#
_entry.id   AF-A0A8X6X3W5-F1
#
_cell.length_a   1.000
_cell.length_b   1.000
_cell.length_c   1.000
_cell.angle_alpha   90.00
_cell.angle_beta   90.00
_cell.angle_gamma   90.00
#
_symmetry.space_group_name_H-M   'P 1'
#
loop_
_entity.id
_entity.type
_entity.pdbx_description
1 polymer ?
#
loop_
_entity_poly.entity_id
_entity_poly.type
_entity_poly.pdbx_seq_one_letter_code
_entity_poly.pdbx_strand_id
1 'polypeptide(L)'
;MYQDLAAFYENPKVPNSFGGVEALHRSLKGKYSKKDVKHWLSQKDTYTLHKPVRLKFQRNRVFVMILIVSFSSGFSRYAIFNRI
;
A
#
# COMPACT_ATOMS: atom_id res chain seq x y z
N MET A 1 10.56 0.04 -24.63
CA MET A 1 10.14 -0.89 -23.54
C MET A 1 11.32 -1.09 -22.59
N TYR A 2 11.10 -1.19 -21.28
CA TYR A 2 12.12 -1.17 -20.22
C TYR A 2 13.12 -2.36 -20.24
N GLN A 3 13.89 -2.53 -21.30
CA GLN A 3 14.80 -3.67 -21.51
C GLN A 3 16.00 -3.65 -20.55
N ASP A 4 16.57 -2.46 -20.30
CA ASP A 4 17.66 -2.27 -19.32
C ASP A 4 17.27 -2.75 -17.91
N LEU A 5 16.02 -2.49 -17.49
CA LEU A 5 15.51 -2.85 -16.16
C LEU A 5 15.42 -4.38 -15.98
N ALA A 6 14.92 -5.08 -17.00
CA ALA A 6 14.82 -6.54 -16.97
C ALA A 6 16.20 -7.19 -16.89
N ALA A 7 17.16 -6.71 -17.71
CA ALA A 7 18.52 -7.22 -17.72
C ALA A 7 19.17 -7.10 -16.34
N PHE A 8 19.05 -5.96 -15.65
CA PHE A 8 19.65 -5.80 -14.32
C PHE A 8 18.93 -6.59 -13.22
N TYR A 9 17.60 -6.70 -13.29
CA TYR A 9 16.81 -7.35 -12.24
C TYR A 9 17.03 -8.88 -12.20
N GLU A 10 17.12 -9.53 -13.36
CA GLU A 10 17.20 -10.99 -13.51
C GLU A 10 18.64 -11.54 -13.47
N ASN A 11 19.65 -10.67 -13.42
CA ASN A 11 21.05 -11.08 -13.44
C ASN A 11 21.51 -11.65 -12.08
N PRO A 12 21.84 -12.96 -11.97
CA PRO A 12 22.26 -13.56 -10.69
C PRO A 12 23.67 -13.16 -10.26
N LYS A 13 24.46 -12.57 -11.18
CA LYS A 13 25.83 -12.11 -10.91
C LYS A 13 25.87 -10.83 -10.07
N VAL A 14 24.79 -10.05 -10.04
CA VAL A 14 24.73 -8.83 -9.25
C VAL A 14 24.09 -9.13 -7.89
N PRO A 15 24.68 -8.66 -6.77
CA PRO A 15 24.11 -8.89 -5.43
C PRO A 15 22.75 -8.19 -5.23
N ASN A 16 22.39 -7.27 -6.11
CA ASN A 16 21.14 -6.52 -6.11
C ASN A 16 20.02 -7.18 -6.94
N SER A 17 20.24 -8.41 -7.42
CA SER A 17 19.25 -9.20 -8.16
C SER A 17 17.99 -9.40 -7.33
N PHE A 18 16.83 -9.37 -7.96
CA PHE A 18 15.51 -9.43 -7.30
C PHE A 18 15.30 -8.39 -6.18
N GLY A 19 16.08 -7.31 -6.18
CA GLY A 19 16.03 -6.28 -5.15
C GLY A 19 14.81 -5.36 -5.21
N GLY A 20 14.78 -4.40 -4.28
CA GLY A 20 13.72 -3.39 -4.19
C GLY A 20 13.89 -2.20 -5.15
N VAL A 21 12.93 -1.26 -5.09
CA VAL A 21 12.93 -0.03 -5.90
C VAL A 21 14.22 0.77 -5.73
N GLU A 22 14.70 0.93 -4.50
CA GLU A 22 15.91 1.72 -4.20
C GLU A 22 17.19 1.05 -4.73
N ALA A 23 17.26 -0.27 -4.64
CA ALA A 23 18.36 -1.07 -5.19
C ALA A 23 18.47 -0.86 -6.71
N LEU A 24 17.35 -1.00 -7.41
CA LEU A 24 17.28 -0.87 -8.86
C LEU A 24 17.53 0.57 -9.32
N HIS A 25 16.99 1.56 -8.59
CA HIS A 25 17.24 2.98 -8.86
C HIS A 25 18.72 3.37 -8.69
N ARG A 26 19.40 2.84 -7.67
CA ARG A 26 20.85 3.05 -7.45
C ARG A 26 21.67 2.41 -8.58
N SER A 27 21.37 1.17 -8.95
CA SER A 27 22.07 0.45 -10.02
C SER A 27 21.97 1.13 -11.39
N LEU A 28 20.84 1.80 -11.65
CA LEU A 28 20.58 2.49 -12.92
C LEU A 28 21.03 3.97 -12.94
N LYS A 29 21.73 4.44 -11.91
CA LYS A 29 22.25 5.82 -11.78
C LYS A 29 21.19 6.89 -12.08
N GLY A 30 19.93 6.63 -11.72
CA GLY A 30 18.83 7.59 -11.94
C GLY A 30 18.33 7.75 -13.37
N LYS A 31 18.62 6.81 -14.29
CA LYS A 31 18.06 6.81 -15.66
C LYS A 31 16.53 6.83 -15.70
N TYR A 32 15.87 6.28 -14.68
CA TYR A 32 14.41 6.21 -14.58
C TYR A 32 13.97 6.80 -13.24
N SER A 33 12.80 7.46 -13.24
CA SER A 33 12.20 7.95 -12.01
C SER A 33 11.82 6.78 -11.10
N LYS A 34 11.89 6.98 -9.78
CA LYS A 34 11.46 5.98 -8.79
C LYS A 34 10.02 5.51 -9.02
N LYS A 35 9.15 6.39 -9.56
CA LYS A 35 7.76 6.06 -9.89
C LYS A 35 7.67 5.03 -11.01
N ASP A 36 8.46 5.22 -12.07
CA ASP A 36 8.47 4.33 -13.24
C ASP A 36 9.05 2.96 -12.85
N VAL A 37 10.13 2.96 -12.07
CA VAL A 37 10.74 1.74 -11.51
C VAL A 37 9.74 0.98 -10.64
N LYS A 38 8.99 1.70 -9.78
CA LYS A 38 7.95 1.10 -8.95
C LYS A 38 6.79 0.54 -9.78
N HIS A 39 6.38 1.24 -10.83
CA HIS A 39 5.31 0.78 -11.72
C HIS A 39 5.73 -0.49 -12.47
N TRP A 40 6.93 -0.50 -13.04
CA TRP A 40 7.49 -1.67 -13.71
C TRP A 40 7.62 -2.88 -12.75
N LEU A 41 8.15 -2.66 -11.54
CA LEU A 41 8.25 -3.72 -10.54
C LEU A 41 6.87 -4.27 -10.12
N SER A 42 5.83 -3.43 -10.06
CA SER A 42 4.48 -3.89 -9.70
C SER A 42 3.84 -4.85 -10.72
N GLN A 43 4.36 -4.89 -11.94
CA GLN A 43 3.91 -5.79 -13.00
C GLN A 43 4.63 -7.16 -12.98
N LYS A 44 5.67 -7.33 -12.15
CA LYS A 44 6.44 -8.56 -12.05
C LYS A 44 5.94 -9.42 -10.87
N ASP A 45 5.52 -10.65 -11.16
CA ASP A 45 4.97 -11.58 -10.16
C ASP A 45 5.91 -11.78 -8.95
N THR A 46 7.21 -11.95 -9.20
CA THR A 46 8.24 -12.13 -8.16
C THR A 46 8.29 -10.96 -7.16
N TYR A 47 8.05 -9.74 -7.65
CA TYR A 47 8.05 -8.55 -6.80
C TYR A 47 6.75 -8.43 -5.99
N THR A 48 5.62 -8.79 -6.60
CA THR A 48 4.32 -8.75 -5.91
C THR A 48 4.22 -9.75 -4.76
N LEU A 49 4.91 -10.90 -4.86
CA LEU A 49 4.88 -11.95 -3.84
C LEU A 49 5.31 -11.48 -2.45
N HIS A 50 6.42 -10.75 -2.37
CA HIS A 50 7.00 -10.32 -1.09
C HIS A 50 6.53 -8.93 -0.67
N LYS A 51 5.78 -8.22 -1.53
CA LYS A 51 5.27 -6.89 -1.24
C LYS A 51 3.79 -6.99 -0.90
N PRO A 52 3.41 -6.96 0.39
CA PRO A 52 2.02 -7.09 0.77
C PRO A 52 1.20 -5.95 0.16
N VAL A 53 0.18 -6.31 -0.62
CA VAL A 53 -0.84 -5.36 -1.05
C VAL A 53 -1.62 -4.96 0.19
N ARG A 54 -1.55 -3.67 0.57
CA ARG A 54 -2.35 -3.13 1.66
C ARG A 54 -3.79 -2.95 1.19
N LEU A 55 -4.58 -4.00 1.35
CA LEU A 55 -6.02 -3.93 1.15
C LEU A 55 -6.64 -3.17 2.33
N LYS A 56 -7.36 -2.09 2.02
CA LYS A 56 -8.18 -1.38 3.01
C LYS A 56 -9.50 -2.15 3.17
N PHE A 57 -9.48 -3.20 3.97
CA PHE A 57 -10.70 -3.90 4.34
C PHE A 57 -11.61 -2.95 5.14
N GLN A 58 -12.88 -2.85 4.73
CA GLN A 58 -13.88 -2.15 5.51
C GLN A 58 -14.08 -2.90 6.83
N ARG A 59 -13.79 -2.26 7.96
CA ARG A 59 -14.04 -2.85 9.27
C ARG A 59 -15.48 -2.56 9.66
N ASN A 60 -16.18 -3.55 10.22
CA ASN A 60 -17.47 -3.30 10.81
C ASN A 60 -17.31 -2.31 11.97
N ARG A 61 -18.05 -1.20 11.95
CA ARG A 61 -18.00 -0.22 13.04
C ARG A 61 -18.85 -0.77 14.19
N VAL A 62 -18.19 -1.12 15.31
CA VAL A 62 -18.89 -1.52 16.53
C VAL A 62 -19.34 -0.25 17.25
N PHE A 63 -20.64 -0.03 17.30
CA PHE A 63 -21.25 1.00 18.14
C PHE A 63 -21.50 0.39 19.52
N VAL A 64 -20.68 0.75 20.51
CA VAL A 64 -20.93 0.37 21.91
C VAL A 64 -22.08 1.25 22.41
N MET A 65 -23.29 0.73 22.34
CA MET A 65 -24.44 1.34 22.99
C MET A 65 -24.27 1.09 24.49
N ILE A 66 -23.66 2.05 25.20
CA ILE A 66 -23.57 1.97 26.66
C ILE A 66 -24.98 2.20 27.22
N LEU A 67 -25.67 1.11 27.48
CA LEU A 67 -27.09 1.07 27.79
C LEU A 67 -27.22 1.00 29.33
N ILE A 68 -27.42 2.20 29.89
CA ILE A 68 -28.35 2.52 30.98
C ILE A 68 -28.03 1.91 32.36
N VAL A 69 -27.23 2.62 33.16
CA VAL A 69 -27.52 2.95 34.57
C VAL A 69 -26.43 3.95 34.97
N SER A 70 -26.83 5.15 35.40
CA SER A 70 -25.94 6.23 35.88
C SER A 70 -25.31 7.16 34.83
N PHE A 71 -26.13 7.82 34.01
CA PHE A 71 -25.82 9.21 33.64
C PHE A 71 -27.12 10.01 33.54
N SER A 72 -27.56 10.55 34.67
CA SER A 72 -28.65 11.52 34.72
C SER A 72 -28.19 12.81 34.05
N SER A 73 -28.69 13.09 32.84
CA SER A 73 -29.08 14.42 32.32
C SER A 73 -29.10 14.41 30.79
N GLY A 74 -30.11 15.08 30.24
CA GLY A 74 -30.71 14.78 28.95
C GLY A 74 -29.84 14.99 27.72
N PHE A 75 -30.01 14.09 26.75
CA PHE A 75 -29.70 14.36 25.36
C PHE A 75 -30.96 14.19 24.53
N SER A 76 -31.48 15.34 24.11
CA SER A 76 -32.59 15.46 23.17
C SER A 76 -32.33 14.59 21.94
N ARG A 77 -33.32 13.77 21.62
CA ARG A 77 -33.45 13.13 20.31
C ARG A 77 -33.25 14.16 19.18
N TYR A 78 -32.80 13.66 18.04
CA TYR A 78 -32.82 14.30 16.72
C TYR A 78 -31.66 15.26 16.39
N ALA A 79 -30.64 14.73 15.72
CA ALA A 79 -29.90 15.48 14.70
C ALA A 79 -29.32 14.51 13.65
N ILE A 80 -30.16 14.15 12.67
CA ILE A 80 -29.83 14.13 11.23
C ILE A 80 -28.73 13.11 10.83
N PHE A 81 -29.08 11.85 10.54
CA PHE A 81 -29.51 11.37 9.21
C PHE A 81 -29.51 12.44 8.09
N ASN A 82 -28.33 12.80 7.57
CA ASN A 82 -28.07 13.09 6.15
C ASN A 82 -26.67 13.69 5.95
N ARG A 83 -25.78 12.93 5.31
CA ARG A 83 -24.93 13.46 4.23
C ARG A 83 -24.32 12.30 3.44
N ILE A 84 -24.90 12.09 2.25
CA ILE A 84 -24.29 11.45 1.10
C ILE A 84 -23.05 12.25 0.70
#